data_AF-A0A5B9W2V6-F1
#
_entry.id   AF-A0A5B9W2V6-F1
#
_cell.length_a   1.000
_cell.length_b   1.000
_cell.length_c   1.000
_cell.angle_alpha   90.00
_cell.angle_beta   90.00
_cell.angle_gamma   90.00
#
_symmetry.space_group_name_H-M   'P 1'
#
loop_
_entity.id
_entity.type
_entity.pdbx_description
1 polymer ?
#
loop_
_entity_poly.entity_id
_entity_poly.type
_entity_poly.pdbx_seq_one_letter_code
_entity_poly.pdbx_strand_id
1 'polypeptide(L)' 'MPANPQLEIVLSEALWKSLDRRARELGVPLELLAASLVRDAIQPPEGSPPRECRARTESHNPVWAVRH' A
#
# COMPACT_ATOMS: atom_id res chain seq x y z
N MET A 1 4.89 31.87 6.76
CA MET A 1 5.69 30.67 6.45
C MET A 1 4.92 29.49 7.01
N PRO A 2 4.35 28.58 6.20
CA PRO A 2 3.73 27.41 6.78
C PRO A 2 4.82 26.64 7.53
N ALA A 3 4.61 26.44 8.83
CA ALA A 3 5.52 25.62 9.63
C ALA A 3 5.53 24.24 8.99
N ASN A 4 6.70 23.75 8.55
CA ASN A 4 6.84 22.37 8.10
C ASN A 4 6.45 21.48 9.29
N PRO A 5 5.30 20.79 9.25
CA PRO A 5 4.85 20.00 10.38
C PRO A 5 5.84 18.85 10.56
N GLN A 6 6.45 18.78 11.74
CA GLN A 6 7.23 17.62 12.14
C GLN A 6 6.26 16.54 12.60
N LEU A 7 6.39 15.33 12.05
CA LEU A 7 5.57 14.19 12.37
C LEU A 7 6.45 13.10 12.94
N GLU A 8 6.10 12.60 14.13
CA GLU A 8 6.72 11.41 14.69
C GLU A 8 5.88 10.19 14.31
N ILE A 9 6.54 9.17 13.74
CA ILE A 9 5.89 7.93 13.32
C ILE A 9 6.50 6.79 14.10
N VAL A 10 5.69 6.12 14.91
CA VAL A 10 6.11 4.94 15.66
C VAL A 10 5.94 3.71 14.77
N LEU A 11 7.05 3.01 14.53
CA LEU A 11 7.09 1.79 13.73
C LEU A 11 7.58 0.61 14.58
N SER A 12 7.24 -0.61 14.18
CA SER A 12 7.90 -1.79 14.74
C SER A 12 9.37 -1.82 14.34
N GLU A 13 10.22 -2.38 15.18
CA GLU A 13 11.66 -2.48 14.92
C GLU A 13 11.98 -3.21 13.61
N ALA A 14 11.23 -4.27 13.30
CA ALA A 14 11.38 -5.03 12.06
C ALA A 14 11.06 -4.19 10.82
N LEU A 15 9.99 -3.39 10.87
CA LEU A 15 9.59 -2.51 9.77
C LEU A 15 10.62 -1.38 9.60
N TRP A 16 11.07 -0.78 10.69
CA TRP A 16 12.13 0.23 10.68
C TRP A 16 13.40 -0.30 9.99
N LYS A 17 13.92 -1.46 10.41
CA LYS A 17 15.11 -2.09 9.81
C LYS A 17 14.93 -2.38 8.32
N SER A 18 13.74 -2.82 7.91
CA SER A 18 13.45 -3.09 6.51
C SER A 18 13.46 -1.82 5.66
N LEU A 19 12.85 -0.73 6.15
CA LEU A 19 12.80 0.55 5.45
C LEU A 19 14.17 1.23 5.39
N ASP A 20 14.93 1.22 6.50
CA ASP A 20 16.31 1.75 6.55
C ASP A 20 17.22 1.03 5.55
N ARG A 21 17.19 -0.31 5.52
CA ARG A 21 17.93 -1.08 4.51
C ARG A 21 17.53 -0.68 3.10
N ARG A 22 16.22 -0.56 2.83
CA ARG A 22 15.72 -0.23 1.50
C ARG A 22 16.10 1.19 1.05
N ALA A 23 16.07 2.15 1.98
CA ALA A 23 16.50 3.52 1.71
C ALA A 23 17.98 3.56 1.30
N ARG A 24 18.84 2.80 2.01
CA ARG A 24 20.27 2.67 1.68
C ARG A 24 20.51 1.99 0.33
N GLU A 25 19.80 0.91 0.03
CA GLU A 25 19.88 0.23 -1.28
C GLU A 25 19.54 1.16 -2.45
N LEU A 26 18.56 2.05 -2.25
CA LEU A 26 18.12 3.02 -3.25
C LEU A 26 18.95 4.31 -3.24
N GLY A 27 19.84 4.50 -2.26
CA GLY A 27 20.62 5.72 -2.10
C GLY A 27 19.78 6.96 -1.79
N VAL A 28 18.60 6.80 -1.19
CA VAL A 28 17.68 7.90 -0.87
C VAL A 28 17.52 8.08 0.63
N PRO A 29 17.19 9.31 1.10
CA PRO A 29 16.79 9.53 2.48
C PRO A 29 15.55 8.72 2.85
N LEU A 30 15.49 8.25 4.09
CA LEU A 30 14.40 7.42 4.59
C LEU A 30 13.07 8.18 4.58
N GLU A 31 13.10 9.49 4.85
CA GLU A 31 11.95 10.39 4.84
C GLU A 31 11.30 10.44 3.46
N LEU A 32 12.12 10.42 2.40
CA LEU A 32 11.63 10.45 1.02
C LEU A 32 10.96 9.13 0.65
N LEU A 33 11.56 8.00 1.07
CA LEU A 33 10.95 6.67 0.91
C LEU A 33 9.62 6.55 1.69
N ALA A 34 9.59 7.06 2.92
CA ALA A 34 8.36 7.06 3.72
C ALA A 34 7.26 7.92 3.07
N ALA A 35 7.61 9.12 2.58
CA ALA A 35 6.68 10.00 1.90
C ALA A 35 6.13 9.36 0.60
N SER A 36 6.95 8.65 -0.18
CA SER A 36 6.48 7.95 -1.38
C SER A 36 5.51 6.82 -1.03
N LEU A 37 5.82 6.02 -0.01
CA LEU A 37 4.93 4.94 0.44
C LEU A 37 3.58 5.47 0.94
N VAL A 38 3.57 6.58 1.68
CA VAL A 38 2.33 7.23 2.13
C VAL A 38 1.54 7.76 0.94
N ARG A 39 2.22 8.40 -0.03
CA ARG A 39 1.56 8.87 -1.26
C ARG A 39 0.92 7.70 -2.00
N ASP A 40 1.64 6.61 -2.22
CA ASP A 40 1.14 5.44 -2.95
C ASP A 40 -0.04 4.77 -2.22
N ALA A 41 -0.07 4.84 -0.89
CA ALA A 41 -1.18 4.31 -0.09
C ALA A 41 -2.45 5.17 -0.18
N ILE A 42 -2.32 6.50 -0.27
CA ILE A 42 -3.45 7.44 -0.36
C ILE A 42 -3.93 7.59 -1.81
N GLN A 43 -2.99 7.63 -2.74
CA GLN A 43 -3.20 7.82 -4.18
C GLN A 43 -2.46 6.71 -4.92
N PRO A 44 -3.05 5.51 -4.99
CA PRO A 44 -2.49 4.45 -5.81
C PRO A 44 -2.38 4.96 -7.26
N PRO A 45 -1.31 4.62 -7.99
CA PRO A 45 -1.11 5.11 -9.36
C PRO A 45 -2.31 4.72 -10.23
N GLU A 46 -2.81 5.68 -11.01
CA GLU A 46 -3.91 5.47 -11.96
C GLU A 46 -3.56 4.30 -12.89
N GLY A 47 -4.22 3.16 -12.68
CA GLY A 47 -3.91 1.90 -13.39
C GLY A 47 -3.63 0.71 -12.47
N SER A 48 -3.47 0.91 -11.17
CA SER A 48 -3.61 -0.21 -10.23
C SER A 48 -5.09 -0.59 -10.16
N PRO A 49 -5.47 -1.83 -10.51
CA PRO A 49 -6.86 -2.24 -10.32
C PRO A 49 -7.22 -1.98 -8.86
N PRO A 50 -8.42 -1.45 -8.56
CA PRO A 50 -8.84 -1.29 -7.19
C PRO A 50 -8.59 -2.64 -6.51
N ARG A 51 -7.89 -2.63 -5.36
CA ARG A 51 -7.81 -3.82 -4.51
C ARG A 51 -9.24 -4.11 -4.10
N GLU A 52 -9.93 -4.89 -4.94
CA GLU A 52 -11.14 -5.57 -4.57
C GLU A 52 -10.78 -6.34 -3.33
N CYS A 53 -11.25 -5.84 -2.18
CA CYS A 53 -11.45 -6.67 -1.03
C CYS A 53 -12.41 -7.77 -1.49
N ARG A 54 -11.86 -8.85 -2.05
CA ARG A 54 -12.58 -10.11 -2.21
C ARG A 54 -12.86 -10.60 -0.81
N ALA A 55 -13.96 -10.11 -0.23
CA ALA A 55 -14.76 -10.90 0.66
C ALA A 55 -15.01 -12.20 -0.09
N ARG A 56 -14.37 -13.28 0.35
CA ARG A 56 -14.71 -14.64 -0.06
C ARG A 56 -16.11 -14.91 0.48
N THR A 57 -17.12 -14.46 -0.24
CA THR A 57 -18.45 -15.04 -0.13
C THR A 57 -18.43 -16.25 -1.05
N GLU A 58 -18.07 -17.40 -0.45
CA GLU A 58 -18.52 -18.69 -0.94
C GLU A 58 -20.04 -18.59 -1.13
N SER A 59 -20.51 -18.58 -2.37
CA SER A 59 -21.89 -18.83 -2.81
C SER A 59 -22.14 -18.05 -4.09
N HIS A 60 -22.10 -18.73 -5.23
CA HIS A 60 -23.26 -18.85 -6.12
C HIS A 60 -22.88 -19.71 -7.33
N ASN A 61 -23.41 -20.93 -7.33
CA ASN A 61 -23.53 -21.78 -8.52
C ASN A 61 -24.37 -21.06 -9.58
N PRO A 62 -23.90 -20.86 -10.82
CA PRO A 62 -24.80 -20.71 -11.94
C PRO A 62 -25.19 -22.12 -12.41
N VAL A 63 -26.42 -22.50 -12.09
CA VAL A 63 -27.09 -23.68 -12.64
C VAL A 63 -27.08 -23.57 -14.16
N TRP A 64 -26.38 -24.49 -14.84
CA TRP A 64 -26.44 -24.64 -16.29
C TRP A 64 -27.85 -25.11 -16.68
N ALA A 65 -28.72 -24.18 -17.02
CA ALA A 65 -29.99 -24.50 -17.66
C ALA A 65 -29.71 -24.86 -19.13
N VAL A 66 -29.51 -26.16 -19.36
CA VAL A 66 -29.63 -26.78 -20.69
C VAL A 66 -31.08 -26.64 -21.14
N ARG A 67 -31.30 -26.10 -22.35
CA ARG A 67 -32.45 -26.51 -23.17
C ARG A 67 -32.06 -26.58 -24.65
N HIS A 68 -32.61 -27.65 -25.25
CA HIS A 68 -32.41 -28.22 -26.57
C HIS A 68 -32.65 -27.26 -27.74
#